data_AF-A0A9W8Z6G7-F1
#
_entry.id   AF-A0A9W8Z6G7-F1
#
_cell.length_a   1.000
_cell.length_b   1.000
_cell.length_c   1.000
_cell.angle_alpha   90.00
_cell.angle_beta   90.00
_cell.angle_gamma   90.00
#
_symmetry.space_group_name_H-M   'P 1'
#
loop_
_entity.id
_entity.type
_entity.pdbx_description
1 polymer ?
#
loop_
_entity_poly.entity_id
_entity_poly.type
_entity_poly.pdbx_seq_one_letter_code
_entity_poly.pdbx_strand_id
1 'polypeptide(L)'
;MDARRSAKIRAPPLGSRRSLTFGVKKPAANVAKTEFEVVDAFGADNDNKKVIGFRDLPGEIRNLIYTFTGSNSRQALLVHRPRLASLRSRTQLDRHRTLQSDLVEQEQSAALPGAARRSQRKTKSGTLARETNRPFFGLTQVCRLLRQEFRPIYMQRQEIGMDLVDVVKYLGVFYPEAAEHLKKLSTANDRKLDMPFTGNLTIAVGDKIRDVEKTKDGVNIYPLLDLWANSLKIEAGFGRYMQAHYDATTDGEAKDLYRLFGRHVQPDRRCSVMNVLWRSILRTRSLASVQIHRQPAGSSQTSSSTPLARPVGVVRPVAPYIHIIFNKEAAEPWMTELDAPVPQGWLAARGFATMEHFDVKVGIALASTA
;
A
#
# COMPACT_ATOMS: atom_id res chain seq x y z
N MET A 1 -78.71 7.06 5.18
CA MET A 1 -77.48 7.85 5.00
C MET A 1 -76.35 6.86 4.73
N ASP A 2 -76.20 6.24 3.56
CA ASP A 2 -76.17 6.79 2.18
C ASP A 2 -75.05 7.82 2.01
N ALA A 3 -74.13 7.74 1.03
CA ALA A 3 -74.09 6.97 -0.23
C ALA A 3 -72.68 6.31 -0.44
N ARG A 4 -72.45 5.18 -1.14
CA ARG A 4 -72.61 4.88 -2.60
C ARG A 4 -71.87 5.93 -3.47
N ARG A 5 -71.06 5.71 -4.51
CA ARG A 5 -70.68 4.64 -5.50
C ARG A 5 -69.37 5.13 -6.19
N SER A 6 -68.58 4.45 -7.05
CA SER A 6 -68.44 3.08 -7.57
C SER A 6 -67.09 2.97 -8.35
N ALA A 7 -66.63 1.76 -8.69
CA ALA A 7 -65.44 1.52 -9.52
C ALA A 7 -65.65 1.78 -11.04
N LYS A 8 -64.54 1.85 -11.81
CA LYS A 8 -64.54 1.48 -13.24
C LYS A 8 -63.16 1.01 -13.75
N ILE A 9 -63.12 -0.22 -14.25
CA ILE A 9 -62.02 -0.80 -15.04
C ILE A 9 -62.37 -0.61 -16.53
N ARG A 10 -61.39 -0.36 -17.40
CA ARG A 10 -61.48 -0.74 -18.82
C ARG A 10 -60.11 -1.04 -19.43
N ALA A 11 -60.08 -2.05 -20.29
CA ALA A 11 -58.90 -2.60 -20.96
C ALA A 11 -58.70 -1.98 -22.38
N PRO A 12 -57.64 -2.32 -23.13
CA PRO A 12 -57.17 -1.55 -24.29
C PRO A 12 -57.83 -1.96 -25.62
N PRO A 13 -57.66 -1.16 -26.70
CA PRO A 13 -57.99 -1.56 -28.05
C PRO A 13 -56.82 -2.26 -28.78
N LEU A 14 -57.17 -3.18 -29.68
CA LEU A 14 -56.29 -3.89 -30.60
C LEU A 14 -56.53 -3.42 -32.05
N GLY A 15 -55.48 -3.47 -32.88
CA GLY A 15 -55.55 -3.40 -34.34
C GLY A 15 -54.63 -2.32 -34.96
N SER A 16 -53.99 -2.49 -36.12
CA SER A 16 -53.48 -3.63 -36.90
C SER A 16 -53.13 -3.07 -38.29
N ARG A 17 -51.85 -3.21 -38.70
CA ARG A 17 -51.34 -3.18 -40.09
C ARG A 17 -51.62 -1.94 -40.98
N ARG A 18 -50.52 -1.33 -41.45
CA ARG A 18 -50.04 -1.51 -42.84
C ARG A 18 -48.55 -1.13 -42.96
N SER A 19 -47.86 -1.77 -43.91
CA SER A 19 -46.45 -1.54 -44.23
C SER A 19 -46.27 -0.35 -45.16
N LEU A 20 -45.12 0.33 -45.07
CA LEU A 20 -44.43 0.86 -46.25
C LEU A 20 -42.92 0.89 -45.99
N THR A 21 -42.19 0.12 -46.80
CA THR A 21 -40.72 0.13 -46.85
C THR A 21 -40.24 1.21 -47.82
N PHE A 22 -39.39 2.12 -47.35
CA PHE A 22 -38.44 2.82 -48.24
C PHE A 22 -37.07 2.90 -47.55
N GLY A 23 -36.02 2.61 -48.33
CA GLY A 23 -34.72 2.22 -47.79
C GLY A 23 -33.75 3.37 -47.58
N VAL A 24 -32.98 3.28 -46.49
CA VAL A 24 -31.72 4.03 -46.32
C VAL A 24 -30.58 3.03 -46.46
N LYS A 25 -29.77 3.18 -47.51
CA LYS A 25 -28.56 2.37 -47.73
C LYS A 25 -27.56 2.63 -46.60
N LYS A 26 -27.35 1.65 -45.71
CA LYS A 26 -26.16 1.65 -44.84
C LYS A 26 -24.93 1.28 -45.69
N PRO A 27 -23.80 1.98 -45.55
CA PRO A 27 -22.56 1.56 -46.19
C PRO A 27 -22.11 0.22 -45.61
N ALA A 28 -21.65 -0.69 -46.47
CA ALA A 28 -21.12 -1.98 -46.05
C ALA A 28 -19.76 -1.77 -45.37
N ALA A 29 -19.71 -1.88 -44.05
CA ALA A 29 -18.46 -2.05 -43.34
C ALA A 29 -17.95 -3.48 -43.61
N ASN A 30 -16.96 -3.61 -44.49
CA ASN A 30 -16.20 -4.84 -44.65
C ASN A 30 -15.37 -5.09 -43.39
N VAL A 31 -16.02 -5.57 -42.34
CA VAL A 31 -15.35 -6.21 -41.21
C VAL A 31 -14.84 -7.54 -41.72
N ALA A 32 -13.58 -7.56 -42.14
CA ALA A 32 -12.86 -8.79 -42.40
C ALA A 32 -12.84 -9.60 -41.10
N LYS A 33 -13.72 -10.61 -41.00
CA LYS A 33 -13.60 -11.65 -39.99
C LYS A 33 -12.29 -12.38 -40.26
N THR A 34 -11.26 -12.03 -39.49
CA THR A 34 -10.10 -12.90 -39.31
C THR A 34 -10.58 -14.06 -38.45
N GLU A 35 -11.15 -15.09 -39.09
CA GLU A 35 -11.39 -16.37 -38.44
C GLU A 35 -10.01 -16.95 -38.10
N PHE A 36 -9.61 -16.80 -36.85
CA PHE A 36 -8.49 -17.54 -36.31
C PHE A 36 -8.91 -19.00 -36.26
N GLU A 37 -8.49 -19.75 -37.27
CA GLU A 37 -8.54 -21.20 -37.27
C GLU A 37 -7.64 -21.68 -36.12
N VAL A 38 -8.26 -21.97 -34.97
CA VAL A 38 -7.59 -22.63 -33.85
C VAL A 38 -7.39 -24.07 -34.29
N VAL A 39 -6.26 -24.32 -34.95
CA VAL A 39 -5.83 -25.66 -35.35
C VAL A 39 -5.72 -26.51 -34.09
N ASP A 40 -6.62 -27.48 -33.93
CA ASP A 40 -6.64 -28.45 -32.84
C ASP A 40 -5.47 -29.45 -33.01
N ALA A 41 -4.25 -28.95 -32.78
CA ALA A 41 -3.00 -29.70 -32.87
C ALA A 41 -2.74 -30.59 -31.63
N PHE A 42 -3.80 -31.08 -30.99
CA PHE A 42 -3.74 -31.96 -29.81
C PHE A 42 -4.20 -33.38 -30.15
N GLY A 43 -3.55 -33.97 -31.15
CA GLY A 43 -3.55 -35.42 -31.34
C GLY A 43 -3.11 -36.14 -30.07
N ALA A 44 -3.76 -37.26 -29.76
CA ALA A 44 -3.58 -37.98 -28.51
C ALA A 44 -2.30 -38.83 -28.49
N ASP A 45 -1.15 -38.18 -28.31
CA ASP A 45 0.11 -38.84 -28.01
C ASP A 45 0.64 -38.32 -26.66
N ASN A 46 0.78 -39.21 -25.68
CA ASN A 46 0.71 -38.81 -24.26
C ASN A 46 2.03 -38.93 -23.47
N ASP A 47 3.08 -39.45 -24.09
CA ASP A 47 4.25 -39.97 -23.36
C ASP A 47 5.49 -39.06 -23.32
N ASN A 48 5.47 -37.86 -23.92
CA ASN A 48 6.54 -36.87 -23.71
C ASN A 48 6.08 -35.41 -23.90
N LYS A 49 5.02 -34.99 -23.19
CA LYS A 49 4.62 -33.59 -23.10
C LYS A 49 5.67 -32.79 -22.30
N LYS A 50 6.77 -32.43 -22.97
CA LYS A 50 7.70 -31.39 -22.51
C LYS A 50 6.86 -30.16 -22.16
N VAL A 51 6.90 -29.75 -20.90
CA VAL A 51 6.19 -28.56 -20.43
C VAL A 51 6.78 -27.36 -21.16
N ILE A 52 6.08 -26.87 -22.19
CA ILE A 52 6.50 -25.71 -22.98
C ILE A 52 6.63 -24.53 -22.01
N GLY A 53 7.86 -24.08 -21.79
CA GLY A 53 8.14 -22.96 -20.92
C GLY A 53 7.65 -21.67 -21.57
N PHE A 54 7.32 -20.66 -20.76
CA PHE A 54 6.88 -19.37 -21.30
C PHE A 54 7.88 -18.73 -22.27
N ARG A 55 9.19 -19.03 -22.14
CA ARG A 55 10.22 -18.55 -23.08
C ARG A 55 10.26 -19.29 -24.41
N ASP A 56 9.74 -20.52 -24.44
CA ASP A 56 9.60 -21.32 -25.66
C ASP A 56 8.38 -20.86 -26.49
N LEU A 57 7.54 -19.98 -25.92
CA LEU A 57 6.53 -19.24 -26.66
C LEU A 57 7.17 -18.18 -27.56
N PRO A 58 6.69 -18.02 -28.82
CA PRO A 58 7.08 -16.93 -29.70
C PRO A 58 6.95 -15.55 -29.04
N GLY A 59 7.79 -14.59 -29.47
CA GLY A 59 7.85 -13.26 -28.88
C GLY A 59 6.50 -12.52 -28.98
N GLU A 60 5.77 -12.78 -30.05
CA GLU A 60 4.43 -12.28 -30.36
C GLU A 60 3.41 -12.77 -29.32
N ILE A 61 3.43 -14.07 -28.99
CA ILE A 61 2.55 -14.66 -27.97
C ILE A 61 2.88 -14.11 -26.59
N ARG A 62 4.17 -13.99 -26.25
CA ARG A 62 4.60 -13.33 -25.00
C ARG A 62 4.13 -11.88 -24.94
N ASN A 63 4.29 -11.12 -26.02
CA ASN A 63 3.83 -9.73 -26.14
C ASN A 63 2.31 -9.60 -26.06
N LEU A 64 1.54 -10.55 -26.59
CA LEU A 64 0.09 -10.61 -26.42
C LEU A 64 -0.28 -10.87 -24.95
N ILE A 65 0.42 -11.76 -24.25
CA ILE A 65 0.20 -12.01 -22.82
C ILE A 65 0.59 -10.77 -21.99
N TYR A 66 1.71 -10.11 -22.29
CA TYR A 66 2.11 -8.84 -21.67
C TYR A 66 1.08 -7.73 -21.93
N THR A 67 0.55 -7.63 -23.16
CA THR A 67 -0.47 -6.63 -23.53
C THR A 67 -1.79 -6.92 -22.85
N PHE A 68 -2.26 -8.17 -22.84
CA PHE A 68 -3.51 -8.59 -22.21
C PHE A 68 -3.49 -8.41 -20.69
N THR A 69 -2.40 -8.81 -20.03
CA THR A 69 -2.21 -8.59 -18.58
C THR A 69 -2.00 -7.10 -18.24
N GLY A 70 -1.48 -6.32 -19.19
CA GLY A 70 -1.33 -4.88 -19.07
C GLY A 70 -2.60 -4.06 -19.34
N SER A 71 -3.51 -4.54 -20.19
CA SER A 71 -4.75 -3.85 -20.59
C SER A 71 -5.94 -4.25 -19.71
N ASN A 72 -6.06 -5.53 -19.35
CA ASN A 72 -7.02 -6.01 -18.36
C ASN A 72 -6.55 -5.73 -16.92
N SER A 73 -6.10 -4.50 -16.68
CA SER A 73 -5.92 -3.93 -15.34
C SER A 73 -7.27 -3.62 -14.68
N ARG A 74 -8.15 -4.62 -14.61
CA ARG A 74 -9.19 -4.66 -13.58
C ARG A 74 -8.47 -4.72 -12.24
N GLN A 75 -8.11 -3.54 -11.74
CA GLN A 75 -7.45 -3.37 -10.47
C GLN A 75 -8.35 -4.00 -9.41
N ALA A 76 -7.94 -5.18 -8.95
CA ALA A 76 -8.02 -5.42 -7.54
C ALA A 76 -7.21 -4.30 -6.89
N LEU A 77 -7.92 -3.22 -6.51
CA LEU A 77 -7.46 -2.22 -5.58
C LEU A 77 -6.94 -3.02 -4.40
N LEU A 78 -5.61 -3.16 -4.33
CA LEU A 78 -4.94 -4.01 -3.36
C LEU A 78 -4.86 -3.26 -2.04
N VAL A 79 -6.03 -2.75 -1.62
CA VAL A 79 -6.37 -2.55 -0.23
C VAL A 79 -6.12 -3.90 0.41
N HIS A 80 -4.95 -3.99 1.01
CA HIS A 80 -4.73 -4.79 2.19
C HIS A 80 -5.75 -4.26 3.22
N ARG A 81 -6.99 -4.74 3.12
CA ARG A 81 -7.74 -5.19 4.28
C ARG A 81 -7.07 -6.51 4.62
N PRO A 82 -6.01 -6.53 5.46
CA PRO A 82 -5.72 -7.76 6.16
C PRO A 82 -7.04 -8.21 6.77
N ARG A 83 -7.42 -9.47 6.54
CA ARG A 83 -8.53 -10.04 7.28
C ARG A 83 -8.19 -9.86 8.76
N LEU A 84 -9.16 -9.55 9.62
CA LEU A 84 -8.93 -9.48 11.07
C LEU A 84 -8.29 -10.79 11.60
N ALA A 85 -8.46 -11.91 10.90
CA ALA A 85 -7.80 -13.19 11.15
C ALA A 85 -6.33 -13.30 10.67
N SER A 86 -5.85 -12.46 9.74
CA SER A 86 -4.46 -12.51 9.24
C SER A 86 -3.48 -11.57 9.98
N LEU A 87 -3.99 -10.69 10.85
CA LEU A 87 -3.19 -9.80 11.71
C LEU A 87 -3.05 -10.28 13.17
N ARG A 88 -3.69 -11.39 13.54
CA ARG A 88 -3.52 -11.97 14.88
C ARG A 88 -2.25 -12.83 14.92
N SER A 89 -1.58 -12.85 16.07
CA SER A 89 -0.57 -13.86 16.36
C SER A 89 -1.17 -15.25 16.15
N ARG A 90 -0.39 -16.18 15.56
CA ARG A 90 -0.86 -17.51 15.18
C ARG A 90 -1.02 -18.46 16.38
N THR A 91 -1.79 -18.07 17.39
CA THR A 91 -2.23 -18.99 18.46
C THR A 91 -3.32 -19.92 17.92
N GLN A 92 -3.12 -21.24 18.07
CA GLN A 92 -3.99 -22.29 17.51
C GLN A 92 -5.49 -22.11 17.82
N LEU A 93 -5.82 -21.61 19.02
CA LEU A 93 -7.18 -21.41 19.51
C LEU A 93 -8.07 -20.60 18.57
N ASP A 94 -7.52 -19.60 17.86
CA ASP A 94 -8.30 -18.70 17.02
C ASP A 94 -8.66 -19.30 15.65
N ARG A 95 -8.11 -20.47 15.29
CA ARG A 95 -8.44 -21.18 14.04
C ARG A 95 -9.81 -21.84 14.05
N HIS A 96 -10.42 -22.01 15.23
CA HIS A 96 -11.68 -22.73 15.42
C HIS A 96 -12.85 -21.82 15.79
N ARG A 97 -12.63 -20.50 15.91
CA ARG A 97 -13.69 -19.55 16.24
C ARG A 97 -14.39 -19.07 14.97
N THR A 98 -15.61 -19.57 14.75
CA THR A 98 -16.54 -19.09 13.72
C THR A 98 -16.70 -17.58 13.83
N LEU A 99 -16.52 -16.83 12.73
CA LEU A 99 -16.70 -15.39 12.74
C LEU A 99 -18.19 -15.05 12.67
N GLN A 100 -18.60 -13.88 13.16
CA GLN A 100 -19.97 -13.41 13.00
C GLN A 100 -20.37 -13.25 11.53
N SER A 101 -19.44 -12.95 10.63
CA SER A 101 -19.70 -12.98 9.18
C SER A 101 -20.17 -14.36 8.70
N ASP A 102 -19.54 -15.41 9.22
CA ASP A 102 -19.80 -16.78 8.82
C ASP A 102 -21.13 -17.26 9.42
N LEU A 103 -21.49 -16.78 10.62
CA LEU A 103 -22.81 -16.97 11.22
C LEU A 103 -23.91 -16.26 10.42
N VAL A 104 -23.70 -15.01 9.98
CA VAL A 104 -24.66 -14.27 9.15
C VAL A 104 -24.83 -14.92 7.76
N GLU A 105 -23.74 -15.41 7.15
CA GLU A 105 -23.79 -16.15 5.88
C GLU A 105 -24.51 -17.52 6.06
N GLN A 106 -24.34 -18.16 7.22
CA GLN A 106 -25.06 -19.39 7.59
C GLN A 106 -26.55 -19.14 7.89
N GLU A 107 -26.91 -18.01 8.51
CA GLU A 107 -28.30 -17.60 8.73
C GLU A 107 -28.99 -17.24 7.41
N GLN A 108 -28.34 -16.49 6.52
CA GLN A 108 -28.87 -16.15 5.20
C GLN A 108 -29.10 -17.39 4.33
N SER A 109 -28.18 -18.37 4.37
CA SER A 109 -28.36 -19.64 3.66
C SER A 109 -29.38 -20.58 4.31
N ALA A 110 -29.61 -20.48 5.63
CA ALA A 110 -30.70 -21.17 6.33
C ALA A 110 -32.08 -20.52 6.10
N ALA A 111 -32.13 -19.22 5.80
CA ALA A 111 -33.37 -18.47 5.54
C ALA A 111 -33.99 -18.76 4.15
N LEU A 112 -33.29 -19.46 3.26
CA LEU A 112 -33.81 -19.83 1.94
C LEU A 112 -34.76 -21.05 2.03
N PRO A 113 -36.07 -20.89 1.75
CA PRO A 113 -37.04 -21.97 1.89
C PRO A 113 -36.81 -23.04 0.80
N GLY A 114 -36.42 -24.24 1.22
CA GLY A 114 -36.11 -25.36 0.33
C GLY A 114 -34.89 -26.20 0.76
N ALA A 115 -34.06 -25.69 1.67
CA ALA A 115 -32.91 -26.40 2.24
C ALA A 115 -33.34 -27.50 3.25
N ALA A 116 -34.05 -28.53 2.76
CA ALA A 116 -34.44 -29.68 3.56
C ALA A 116 -33.21 -30.38 4.17
N ARG A 117 -33.34 -30.83 5.43
CA ARG A 117 -32.29 -31.48 6.25
C ARG A 117 -31.80 -32.81 5.67
N ARG A 118 -31.08 -32.78 4.55
CA ARG A 118 -30.30 -33.92 4.07
C ARG A 118 -29.03 -33.97 4.90
N SER A 119 -28.90 -34.98 5.76
CA SER A 119 -27.71 -35.26 6.57
C SER A 119 -26.47 -35.33 5.67
N GLN A 120 -25.76 -34.20 5.52
CA GLN A 120 -24.53 -34.16 4.76
C GLN A 120 -23.43 -34.86 5.55
N ARG A 121 -23.28 -36.17 5.25
CA ARG A 121 -21.95 -36.79 5.23
C ARG A 121 -21.04 -35.78 4.53
N LYS A 122 -20.01 -35.33 5.26
CA LYS A 122 -19.08 -34.29 4.85
C LYS A 122 -18.17 -34.81 3.73
N THR A 123 -18.76 -35.07 2.56
CA THR A 123 -18.01 -35.20 1.32
C THR A 123 -17.13 -33.98 1.23
N LYS A 124 -15.88 -34.17 0.81
CA LYS A 124 -15.01 -33.07 0.42
C LYS A 124 -15.62 -32.48 -0.85
N SER A 125 -16.64 -31.64 -0.68
CA SER A 125 -16.97 -30.60 -1.65
C SER A 125 -15.65 -29.92 -1.93
N GLY A 126 -15.15 -30.10 -3.15
CA GLY A 126 -13.99 -29.37 -3.62
C GLY A 126 -14.42 -27.91 -3.69
N THR A 127 -14.23 -27.18 -2.58
CA THR A 127 -14.27 -25.72 -2.59
C THR A 127 -13.38 -25.30 -3.73
N LEU A 128 -14.00 -24.82 -4.81
CA LEU A 128 -13.31 -24.30 -5.99
C LEU A 128 -12.21 -23.40 -5.48
N ALA A 129 -10.97 -23.68 -5.88
CA ALA A 129 -9.79 -23.08 -5.29
C ALA A 129 -9.96 -21.56 -5.35
N ARG A 130 -10.19 -20.95 -4.17
CA ARG A 130 -10.67 -19.58 -4.05
C ARG A 130 -9.78 -18.67 -4.89
N GLU A 131 -10.37 -18.08 -5.94
CA GLU A 131 -9.65 -17.16 -6.82
C GLU A 131 -9.00 -16.07 -5.97
N THR A 132 -7.70 -15.91 -6.16
CA THR A 132 -6.93 -14.97 -5.36
C THR A 132 -6.98 -13.63 -6.07
N ASN A 133 -7.57 -12.63 -5.42
CA ASN A 133 -7.62 -11.24 -5.90
C ASN A 133 -6.25 -10.54 -5.85
N ARG A 134 -5.14 -11.28 -5.74
CA ARG A 134 -3.80 -10.72 -5.88
C ARG A 134 -3.51 -10.57 -7.37
N PRO A 135 -3.35 -9.35 -7.91
CA PRO A 135 -2.92 -9.18 -9.29
C PRO A 135 -1.61 -9.95 -9.50
N PHE A 136 -1.50 -10.60 -10.65
CA PHE A 136 -0.33 -11.42 -11.01
C PHE A 136 -0.04 -12.63 -10.10
N PHE A 137 -1.00 -13.11 -9.28
CA PHE A 137 -0.79 -14.31 -8.44
C PHE A 137 -0.29 -15.53 -9.22
N GLY A 138 -0.89 -15.80 -10.38
CA GLY A 138 -0.43 -16.84 -11.30
C GLY A 138 1.06 -16.66 -11.65
N LEU A 139 1.48 -15.44 -11.99
CA LEU A 139 2.89 -15.13 -12.32
C LEU A 139 3.83 -15.28 -11.11
N THR A 140 3.36 -15.02 -9.88
CA THR A 140 4.17 -15.30 -8.68
C THR A 140 4.43 -16.78 -8.44
N GLN A 141 3.61 -17.67 -9.03
CA GLN A 141 3.83 -19.12 -9.00
C GLN A 141 4.72 -19.64 -10.14
N VAL A 142 5.10 -18.81 -11.11
CA VAL A 142 5.94 -19.23 -12.26
C VAL A 142 7.44 -19.10 -11.93
N CYS A 143 8.26 -19.66 -12.83
CA CYS A 143 9.72 -19.71 -12.74
C CYS A 143 10.37 -18.35 -12.43
N ARG A 144 11.55 -18.39 -11.80
CA ARG A 144 12.32 -17.20 -11.37
C ARG A 144 12.49 -16.15 -12.48
N LEU A 145 12.63 -16.63 -13.71
CA LEU A 145 12.91 -15.86 -14.92
C LEU A 145 11.75 -14.94 -15.31
N LEU A 146 10.53 -15.48 -15.30
CA LEU A 146 9.31 -14.72 -15.55
C LEU A 146 9.09 -13.64 -14.47
N ARG A 147 9.39 -13.97 -13.21
CA ARG A 147 9.36 -13.00 -12.11
C ARG A 147 10.37 -11.87 -12.29
N GLN A 148 11.52 -12.12 -12.92
CA GLN A 148 12.49 -11.07 -13.27
C GLN A 148 11.98 -10.17 -14.41
N GLU A 149 11.41 -10.75 -15.48
CA GLU A 149 10.86 -10.00 -16.62
C GLU A 149 9.64 -9.13 -16.23
N PHE A 150 8.72 -9.65 -15.41
CA PHE A 150 7.53 -8.91 -14.96
C PHE A 150 7.79 -7.91 -13.82
N ARG A 151 8.90 -8.04 -13.06
CA ARG A 151 9.16 -7.21 -11.87
C ARG A 151 9.11 -5.69 -12.16
N PRO A 152 9.74 -5.14 -13.21
CA PRO A 152 9.66 -3.69 -13.48
C PRO A 152 8.21 -3.21 -13.69
N ILE A 153 7.40 -3.96 -14.44
CA ILE A 153 5.98 -3.66 -14.71
C ILE A 153 5.16 -3.73 -13.42
N TYR A 154 5.42 -4.76 -12.58
CA TYR A 154 4.80 -4.92 -11.29
C TYR A 154 5.11 -3.73 -10.37
N MET A 155 6.38 -3.39 -10.16
CA MET A 155 6.77 -2.29 -9.26
C MET A 155 6.25 -0.93 -9.75
N GLN A 156 6.18 -0.69 -11.07
CA GLN A 156 5.68 0.55 -11.65
C GLN A 156 4.16 0.75 -11.45
N ARG A 157 3.38 -0.35 -11.44
CA ARG A 157 1.90 -0.29 -11.45
C ARG A 157 1.25 -0.69 -10.13
N GLN A 158 1.93 -1.49 -9.31
CA GLN A 158 1.40 -1.97 -8.04
C GLN A 158 1.71 -0.98 -6.92
N GLU A 159 0.66 -0.51 -6.25
CA GLU A 159 0.79 0.13 -4.94
C GLU A 159 1.05 -0.95 -3.87
N ILE A 160 2.08 -0.76 -3.05
CA ILE A 160 2.53 -1.76 -2.07
C ILE A 160 2.39 -1.17 -0.67
N GLY A 161 1.31 -1.59 0.00
CA GLY A 161 1.03 -1.25 1.40
C GLY A 161 1.84 -2.10 2.39
N MET A 162 2.50 -1.46 3.36
CA MET A 162 3.26 -2.14 4.42
C MET A 162 3.26 -1.34 5.73
N ASP A 163 3.52 -1.99 6.87
CA ASP A 163 3.69 -1.30 8.15
C ASP A 163 4.99 -0.49 8.20
N LEU A 164 5.00 0.60 8.97
CA LEU A 164 6.17 1.45 9.23
C LEU A 164 7.43 0.66 9.63
N VAL A 165 7.31 -0.33 10.53
CA VAL A 165 8.44 -1.13 11.02
C VAL A 165 9.00 -2.12 9.98
N ASP A 166 8.20 -2.49 8.97
CA ASP A 166 8.57 -3.49 7.97
C ASP A 166 9.24 -2.86 6.72
N VAL A 167 9.27 -1.53 6.62
CA VAL A 167 9.77 -0.81 5.44
C VAL A 167 11.23 -1.13 5.11
N VAL A 168 12.15 -1.05 6.08
CA VAL A 168 13.59 -1.28 5.84
C VAL A 168 13.84 -2.71 5.36
N LYS A 169 13.13 -3.69 5.95
CA LYS A 169 13.17 -5.09 5.55
C LYS A 169 12.63 -5.30 4.14
N TYR A 170 11.52 -4.63 3.80
CA TYR A 170 10.95 -4.65 2.45
C TYR A 170 11.96 -4.10 1.44
N LEU A 171 12.60 -2.96 1.72
CA LEU A 171 13.60 -2.37 0.82
C LEU A 171 14.81 -3.27 0.61
N GLY A 172 15.34 -3.91 1.66
CA GLY A 172 16.44 -4.87 1.53
C GLY A 172 16.10 -6.09 0.65
N VAL A 173 14.84 -6.51 0.60
CA VAL A 173 14.39 -7.64 -0.24
C VAL A 173 14.06 -7.20 -1.68
N PHE A 174 13.40 -6.06 -1.85
CA PHE A 174 12.88 -5.61 -3.15
C PHE A 174 13.77 -4.61 -3.89
N TYR A 175 14.81 -4.07 -3.24
CA TYR A 175 15.83 -3.20 -3.83
C TYR A 175 17.25 -3.53 -3.31
N PRO A 176 17.71 -4.79 -3.35
CA PRO A 176 19.00 -5.20 -2.76
C PRO A 176 20.21 -4.47 -3.38
N GLU A 177 20.13 -4.14 -4.67
CA GLU A 177 21.15 -3.42 -5.43
C GLU A 177 21.23 -1.92 -5.08
N ALA A 178 20.31 -1.39 -4.27
CA ALA A 178 20.23 0.05 -4.01
C ALA A 178 21.49 0.61 -3.35
N ALA A 179 22.08 -0.11 -2.40
CA ALA A 179 23.32 0.32 -1.75
C ALA A 179 24.50 0.44 -2.75
N GLU A 180 24.55 -0.42 -3.76
CA GLU A 180 25.58 -0.35 -4.81
C GLU A 180 25.32 0.78 -5.80
N HIS A 181 24.06 1.00 -6.17
CA HIS A 181 23.68 2.13 -7.02
C HIS A 181 23.96 3.45 -6.31
N LEU A 182 23.59 3.61 -5.04
CA LEU A 182 23.89 4.80 -4.23
C LEU A 182 25.40 5.13 -4.23
N LYS A 183 26.28 4.14 -4.05
CA LYS A 183 27.74 4.35 -4.10
C LYS A 183 28.24 4.94 -5.43
N LYS A 184 27.56 4.66 -6.55
CA LYS A 184 27.90 5.16 -7.89
C LYS A 184 27.39 6.59 -8.15
N LEU A 185 26.55 7.14 -7.27
CA LEU A 185 25.97 8.47 -7.44
C LEU A 185 26.88 9.53 -6.81
N SER A 186 27.10 10.62 -7.55
CA SER A 186 27.74 11.83 -7.01
C SER A 186 26.89 12.44 -5.89
N THR A 187 27.55 12.94 -4.84
CA THR A 187 26.96 13.78 -3.79
C THR A 187 26.80 15.25 -4.19
N ALA A 188 27.40 15.68 -5.32
CA ALA A 188 27.29 17.05 -5.80
C ALA A 188 25.86 17.38 -6.28
N ASN A 189 25.46 18.65 -6.14
CA ASN A 189 24.13 19.13 -6.53
C ASN A 189 23.85 19.00 -8.04
N ASP A 190 24.87 19.03 -8.90
CA ASP A 190 24.74 18.96 -10.38
C ASP A 190 24.45 17.54 -10.92
N ARG A 191 23.78 16.71 -10.13
CA ARG A 191 23.60 15.29 -10.42
C ARG A 191 22.58 15.05 -11.53
N LYS A 192 23.09 14.59 -12.69
CA LYS A 192 22.33 14.30 -13.91
C LYS A 192 21.65 12.92 -13.96
N LEU A 193 22.00 11.98 -13.08
CA LEU A 193 21.54 10.59 -13.12
C LEU A 193 20.84 10.20 -11.82
N ASP A 194 19.66 9.60 -11.92
CA ASP A 194 18.96 8.96 -10.81
C ASP A 194 19.08 7.43 -10.89
N MET A 195 18.85 6.75 -9.76
CA MET A 195 18.85 5.28 -9.75
C MET A 195 17.70 4.75 -10.61
N PRO A 196 17.87 3.62 -11.31
CA PRO A 196 16.88 3.09 -12.26
C PRO A 196 15.65 2.45 -11.58
N PHE A 197 15.39 2.76 -10.31
CA PHE A 197 14.32 2.16 -9.54
C PHE A 197 12.99 2.88 -9.71
N THR A 198 11.93 2.08 -9.72
CA THR A 198 10.54 2.52 -9.69
C THR A 198 9.76 1.81 -8.59
N GLY A 199 8.66 2.38 -8.14
CA GLY A 199 7.84 1.81 -7.07
C GLY A 199 6.76 2.78 -6.59
N ASN A 200 5.61 2.26 -6.17
CA ASN A 200 4.56 3.03 -5.49
C ASN A 200 4.38 2.43 -4.08
N LEU A 201 4.84 3.12 -3.03
CA LEU A 201 4.94 2.59 -1.67
C LEU A 201 3.99 3.34 -0.72
N THR A 202 3.13 2.60 0.00
CA THR A 202 2.21 3.18 0.99
C THR A 202 2.55 2.64 2.37
N ILE A 203 3.05 3.50 3.24
CA ILE A 203 3.52 3.15 4.58
C ILE A 203 2.37 3.39 5.56
N ALA A 204 1.81 2.31 6.08
CA ALA A 204 0.74 2.32 7.06
C ALA A 204 1.28 2.52 8.48
N VAL A 205 0.71 3.50 9.17
CA VAL A 205 1.01 3.85 10.57
C VAL A 205 -0.08 3.24 11.45
N GLY A 206 0.18 2.08 12.04
CA GLY A 206 -0.81 1.41 12.89
C GLY A 206 -1.08 2.15 14.20
N ASP A 207 -2.35 2.25 14.63
CA ASP A 207 -2.73 2.90 15.90
C ASP A 207 -2.06 2.22 17.11
N LYS A 208 -1.86 0.90 17.02
CA LYS A 208 -1.15 0.13 18.04
C LYS A 208 0.36 0.19 17.79
N ILE A 209 1.02 1.02 18.57
CA ILE A 209 2.48 1.14 18.63
C ILE A 209 3.09 -0.22 19.03
N ARG A 210 3.85 -0.83 18.12
CA ARG A 210 4.59 -2.09 18.30
C ARG A 210 5.80 -1.86 19.20
N ASP A 211 6.32 -2.91 19.83
CA ASP A 211 7.41 -2.76 20.79
C ASP A 211 8.73 -2.28 20.14
N VAL A 212 8.92 -2.56 18.84
CA VAL A 212 10.02 -2.00 18.03
C VAL A 212 9.93 -0.47 17.90
N GLU A 213 8.74 0.12 18.01
CA GLU A 213 8.52 1.58 17.94
C GLU A 213 8.66 2.27 19.31
N LYS A 214 8.86 1.48 20.39
CA LYS A 214 9.06 1.94 21.78
C LYS A 214 10.51 1.87 22.24
N THR A 215 11.41 1.40 21.38
CA THR A 215 12.85 1.34 21.64
C THR A 215 13.43 2.75 21.79
N LYS A 216 14.62 2.85 22.39
CA LYS A 216 15.36 4.13 22.44
C LYS A 216 15.73 4.63 21.04
N ASP A 217 15.97 3.71 20.11
CA ASP A 217 16.45 3.99 18.74
C ASP A 217 15.31 4.30 17.75
N GLY A 218 14.05 4.10 18.16
CA GLY A 218 12.88 4.30 17.32
C GLY A 218 12.88 3.45 16.04
N VAL A 219 12.15 3.92 15.02
CA VAL A 219 12.19 3.33 13.67
C VAL A 219 13.01 4.23 12.74
N ASN A 220 14.18 3.76 12.31
CA ASN A 220 14.97 4.45 11.30
C ASN A 220 14.35 4.25 9.90
N ILE A 221 13.83 5.32 9.32
CA ILE A 221 13.27 5.32 7.96
C ILE A 221 14.18 5.96 6.90
N TYR A 222 15.39 6.37 7.25
CA TYR A 222 16.30 7.00 6.29
C TYR A 222 16.54 6.16 5.02
N PRO A 223 16.65 4.81 5.06
CA PRO A 223 16.76 4.00 3.84
C PRO A 223 15.58 4.18 2.85
N LEU A 224 14.37 4.48 3.33
CA LEU A 224 13.23 4.82 2.47
C LEU A 224 13.41 6.22 1.86
N LEU A 225 13.76 7.21 2.67
CA LEU A 225 13.89 8.60 2.23
C LEU A 225 15.03 8.76 1.22
N ASP A 226 16.16 8.09 1.46
CA ASP A 226 17.32 8.07 0.57
C ASP A 226 16.98 7.39 -0.76
N LEU A 227 16.37 6.20 -0.73
CA LEU A 227 15.92 5.51 -1.94
C LEU A 227 14.91 6.36 -2.73
N TRP A 228 13.91 6.96 -2.07
CA TRP A 228 12.90 7.82 -2.70
C TRP A 228 13.50 9.08 -3.32
N ALA A 229 14.40 9.78 -2.62
CA ALA A 229 14.98 11.03 -3.09
C ALA A 229 15.90 10.82 -4.30
N ASN A 230 16.50 9.63 -4.41
CA ASN A 230 17.59 9.32 -5.34
C ASN A 230 17.20 8.36 -6.49
N SER A 231 15.93 7.96 -6.59
CA SER A 231 15.42 7.06 -7.63
C SER A 231 14.61 7.78 -8.71
N LEU A 232 14.62 7.24 -9.93
CA LEU A 232 13.96 7.79 -11.12
C LEU A 232 12.45 8.01 -10.93
N LYS A 233 11.75 7.00 -10.39
CA LYS A 233 10.30 7.11 -10.16
C LYS A 233 9.81 6.24 -9.00
N ILE A 234 10.22 6.59 -7.77
CA ILE A 234 9.57 6.07 -6.56
C ILE A 234 8.58 7.11 -6.04
N GLU A 235 7.32 6.74 -6.02
CA GLU A 235 6.24 7.45 -5.34
C GLU A 235 6.05 6.81 -3.96
N ALA A 236 5.95 7.62 -2.91
CA ALA A 236 5.79 7.12 -1.55
C ALA A 236 4.89 8.03 -0.72
N GLY A 237 4.15 7.46 0.23
CA GLY A 237 3.25 8.18 1.12
C GLY A 237 3.03 7.46 2.46
N PHE A 238 2.57 8.21 3.46
CA PHE A 238 2.15 7.69 4.75
C PHE A 238 0.63 7.73 4.87
N GLY A 239 0.04 6.81 5.62
CA GLY A 239 -1.41 6.78 5.89
C GLY A 239 -1.79 5.75 6.95
N ARG A 240 -3.09 5.47 7.08
CA ARG A 240 -3.64 4.46 7.99
C ARG A 240 -4.19 3.25 7.26
N TYR A 241 -4.36 2.15 8.01
CA TYR A 241 -5.27 1.09 7.61
C TYR A 241 -6.69 1.64 7.51
N MET A 242 -7.47 1.19 6.52
CA MET A 242 -8.83 1.68 6.31
C MET A 242 -9.77 1.22 7.44
N GLN A 243 -10.14 2.16 8.31
CA GLN A 243 -11.12 1.98 9.38
C GLN A 243 -12.45 2.65 9.03
N ALA A 244 -13.55 2.20 9.65
CA ALA A 244 -14.89 2.71 9.36
C ALA A 244 -15.09 4.20 9.69
N HIS A 245 -14.28 4.74 10.61
CA HIS A 245 -14.38 6.12 11.11
C HIS A 245 -13.03 6.87 11.02
N TYR A 246 -12.16 6.47 10.09
CA TYR A 246 -10.89 7.17 9.87
C TYR A 246 -11.13 8.50 9.15
N ASP A 247 -10.72 9.60 9.78
CA ASP A 247 -10.65 10.92 9.15
C ASP A 247 -9.19 11.38 8.96
N ALA A 248 -8.79 11.49 7.70
CA ALA A 248 -7.46 11.99 7.33
C ALA A 248 -7.28 13.51 7.56
N THR A 249 -8.33 14.29 7.85
CA THR A 249 -8.15 15.72 8.15
C THR A 249 -7.65 15.98 9.56
N THR A 250 -7.87 15.04 10.48
CA THR A 250 -7.45 15.10 11.89
C THR A 250 -6.22 14.25 12.21
N ASP A 251 -5.72 13.46 11.26
CA ASP A 251 -4.54 12.60 11.45
C ASP A 251 -3.19 13.34 11.31
N GLY A 252 -2.88 14.17 12.31
CA GLY A 252 -1.63 14.92 12.37
C GLY A 252 -0.37 14.04 12.30
N GLU A 253 -0.43 12.81 12.84
CA GLU A 253 0.69 11.85 12.81
C GLU A 253 1.07 11.48 11.36
N ALA A 254 0.09 11.10 10.52
CA ALA A 254 0.36 10.75 9.14
C ALA A 254 0.78 11.97 8.30
N LYS A 255 0.19 13.15 8.53
CA LYS A 255 0.59 14.41 7.85
C LYS A 255 2.03 14.78 8.15
N ASP A 256 2.45 14.68 9.41
CA ASP A 256 3.80 15.05 9.84
C ASP A 256 4.86 14.11 9.27
N LEU A 257 4.59 12.81 9.22
CA LEU A 257 5.47 11.86 8.53
C LEU A 257 5.56 12.16 7.03
N TYR A 258 4.48 12.63 6.40
CA TYR A 258 4.50 13.05 4.99
C TYR A 258 5.45 14.23 4.72
N ARG A 259 5.74 15.09 5.71
CA ARG A 259 6.73 16.17 5.60
C ARG A 259 8.15 15.66 5.37
N LEU A 260 8.45 14.41 5.72
CA LEU A 260 9.75 13.79 5.47
C LEU A 260 9.99 13.57 3.96
N PHE A 261 8.94 13.58 3.12
CA PHE A 261 9.04 13.70 1.66
C PHE A 261 9.09 15.16 1.16
N GLY A 262 9.37 16.12 2.05
CA GLY A 262 9.47 17.54 1.71
C GLY A 262 8.15 18.20 1.31
N ARG A 263 7.00 17.66 1.69
CA ARG A 263 5.67 18.21 1.35
C ARG A 263 4.75 18.25 2.57
N HIS A 264 3.99 19.32 2.70
CA HIS A 264 2.96 19.49 3.73
C HIS A 264 1.59 19.09 3.17
N VAL A 265 0.80 18.34 3.94
CA VAL A 265 -0.60 18.04 3.60
C VAL A 265 -1.50 19.15 4.15
N GLN A 266 -2.15 19.89 3.25
CA GLN A 266 -3.05 20.99 3.57
C GLN A 266 -4.41 20.47 4.09
N PRO A 267 -5.23 21.31 4.76
CA PRO A 267 -6.54 20.90 5.27
C PRO A 267 -7.52 20.38 4.20
N ASP A 268 -7.39 20.83 2.95
CA ASP A 268 -8.13 20.34 1.78
C ASP A 268 -7.56 19.02 1.20
N ARG A 269 -6.62 18.39 1.92
CA ARG A 269 -5.86 17.19 1.57
C ARG A 269 -4.93 17.35 0.35
N ARG A 270 -4.70 18.57 -0.16
CA ARG A 270 -3.68 18.80 -1.19
C ARG A 270 -2.28 18.79 -0.59
N CYS A 271 -1.30 18.39 -1.39
CA CYS A 271 0.10 18.51 -1.02
C CYS A 271 0.66 19.87 -1.41
N SER A 272 1.48 20.47 -0.56
CA SER A 272 2.25 21.66 -0.90
C SER A 272 3.24 21.40 -2.03
N VAL A 273 3.81 22.49 -2.57
CA VAL A 273 5.04 22.42 -3.37
C VAL A 273 6.15 21.71 -2.57
N MET A 274 7.03 21.03 -3.30
CA MET A 274 8.21 20.35 -2.75
C MET A 274 9.18 21.35 -2.11
N ASN A 275 9.58 21.11 -0.86
CA ASN A 275 10.68 21.82 -0.22
C ASN A 275 12.00 21.41 -0.87
N VAL A 276 12.54 22.29 -1.71
CA VAL A 276 13.75 22.03 -2.51
C VAL A 276 14.99 21.86 -1.62
N LEU A 277 15.09 22.63 -0.52
CA LEU A 277 16.20 22.54 0.44
C LEU A 277 16.24 21.16 1.11
N TRP A 278 15.11 20.68 1.62
CA TRP A 278 15.01 19.34 2.20
C TRP A 278 15.28 18.23 1.17
N ARG A 279 14.76 18.37 -0.05
CA ARG A 279 15.05 17.42 -1.14
C ARG A 279 16.54 17.43 -1.53
N SER A 280 17.23 18.57 -1.46
CA SER A 280 18.68 18.66 -1.66
C SER A 280 19.41 17.87 -0.56
N ILE A 281 19.13 18.12 0.72
CA ILE A 281 19.71 17.42 1.89
C ILE A 281 19.60 15.88 1.76
N LEU A 282 18.46 15.38 1.27
CA LEU A 282 18.28 13.94 1.01
C LEU A 282 19.09 13.45 -0.20
N ARG A 283 19.16 14.22 -1.29
CA ARG A 283 19.91 13.85 -2.51
C ARG A 283 21.42 13.91 -2.37
N THR A 284 21.93 14.85 -1.57
CA THR A 284 23.36 14.96 -1.21
C THR A 284 23.79 13.91 -0.20
N ARG A 285 22.84 13.18 0.42
CA ARG A 285 23.05 12.23 1.52
C ARG A 285 23.71 12.90 2.74
N SER A 286 23.22 14.08 3.09
CA SER A 286 23.70 14.83 4.26
C SER A 286 23.24 14.21 5.60
N LEU A 287 22.31 13.24 5.58
CA LEU A 287 21.78 12.58 6.77
C LEU A 287 22.46 11.22 7.02
N ALA A 288 22.69 10.92 8.30
CA ALA A 288 23.09 9.61 8.77
C ALA A 288 21.87 8.73 9.07
N SER A 289 20.83 9.29 9.69
CA SER A 289 19.56 8.59 9.94
C SER A 289 18.40 9.55 10.20
N VAL A 290 17.17 9.01 10.11
CA VAL A 290 15.92 9.69 10.44
C VAL A 290 15.09 8.71 11.26
N GLN A 291 15.04 8.92 12.57
CA GLN A 291 14.41 8.00 13.53
C GLN A 291 13.04 8.54 13.97
N ILE A 292 12.04 7.67 14.04
CA ILE A 292 10.68 8.03 14.49
C ILE A 292 10.44 7.38 15.85
N HIS A 293 10.16 8.20 16.87
CA HIS A 293 9.89 7.77 18.24
C HIS A 293 8.44 8.09 18.58
N ARG A 294 7.53 7.16 18.26
CA ARG A 294 6.08 7.32 18.48
C ARG A 294 5.71 7.21 19.96
N GLN A 295 6.49 6.45 20.73
CA GLN A 295 6.37 6.33 22.18
C GLN A 295 7.79 6.23 22.79
N PRO A 296 8.48 7.36 23.03
CA PRO A 296 9.88 7.34 23.47
C PRO A 296 10.06 6.58 24.79
N ALA A 297 11.16 5.83 24.92
CA ALA A 297 11.49 5.12 26.14
C ALA A 297 11.56 6.08 27.35
N GLY A 298 10.81 5.76 28.42
CA GLY A 298 10.57 6.67 29.56
C GLY A 298 9.16 7.26 29.59
N SER A 299 8.43 7.29 28.46
CA SER A 299 6.99 7.62 28.40
C SER A 299 6.07 6.49 28.90
N SER A 300 6.61 5.57 29.71
CA SER A 300 5.84 4.46 30.29
C SER A 300 4.79 5.03 31.24
N GLN A 301 3.58 5.19 30.73
CA GLN A 301 2.36 5.36 31.52
C GLN A 301 2.17 4.10 32.35
N THR A 302 2.85 4.04 33.50
CA THR A 302 2.53 3.09 34.55
C THR A 302 1.15 3.45 35.07
N SER A 303 0.13 2.81 34.48
CA SER A 303 -1.26 2.76 34.91
C SER A 303 -1.37 2.04 36.26
N SER A 304 -0.65 2.57 37.25
CA SER A 304 -0.49 2.05 38.59
C SER A 304 -1.55 2.69 39.49
N SER A 305 -2.67 1.98 39.60
CA SER A 305 -3.77 2.28 40.50
C SER A 305 -3.37 2.09 41.97
N THR A 306 -2.63 3.04 42.55
CA THR A 306 -2.32 3.04 44.00
C THR A 306 -2.18 4.46 44.55
N PRO A 307 -3.10 4.91 45.43
CA PRO A 307 -3.04 6.24 46.02
C PRO A 307 -2.20 6.22 47.30
N LEU A 308 -0.91 6.54 47.20
CA LEU A 308 -0.09 6.88 48.36
C LEU A 308 0.57 8.24 48.16
N ALA A 309 0.14 9.20 48.98
CA ALA A 309 0.49 10.61 48.84
C ALA A 309 1.98 10.86 49.07
N ARG A 310 2.70 11.16 47.99
CA ARG A 310 3.95 11.91 48.02
C ARG A 310 3.79 13.16 47.14
N PRO A 311 4.46 14.27 47.46
CA PRO A 311 4.54 15.43 46.56
C PRO A 311 5.47 15.07 45.38
N VAL A 312 4.91 14.30 44.44
CA VAL A 312 5.62 13.85 43.23
C VAL A 312 5.72 15.02 42.27
N GLY A 313 6.95 15.45 41.96
CA GLY A 313 7.20 16.41 40.89
C GLY A 313 6.61 15.89 39.59
N VAL A 314 5.84 16.73 38.88
CA VAL A 314 5.08 16.32 37.70
C VAL A 314 6.04 15.98 36.55
N VAL A 315 6.42 14.70 36.46
CA VAL A 315 7.16 14.15 35.33
C VAL A 315 6.25 14.23 34.11
N ARG A 316 6.51 15.22 33.24
CA ARG A 316 5.79 15.33 31.97
C ARG A 316 6.16 14.13 31.09
N PRO A 317 5.17 13.45 30.46
CA PRO A 317 5.48 12.41 29.50
C PRO A 317 6.27 13.01 28.32
N VAL A 318 7.30 12.30 27.87
CA VAL A 318 8.05 12.69 26.68
C VAL A 318 7.13 12.59 25.45
N ALA A 319 6.96 13.69 24.72
CA ALA A 319 6.14 13.73 23.52
C ALA A 319 6.75 12.88 22.38
N PRO A 320 5.93 12.38 21.44
CA PRO A 320 6.44 11.75 20.22
C PRO A 320 7.36 12.71 19.46
N TYR A 321 8.48 12.21 18.93
CA TYR A 321 9.39 13.04 18.13
C TYR A 321 10.00 12.32 16.93
N ILE A 322 10.40 13.10 15.93
CA ILE A 322 11.24 12.68 14.81
C ILE A 322 12.64 13.22 15.05
N HIS A 323 13.65 12.36 14.89
CA HIS A 323 15.05 12.69 15.09
C HIS A 323 15.78 12.72 13.75
N ILE A 324 16.24 13.89 13.33
CA ILE A 324 16.99 14.09 12.08
C ILE A 324 18.48 14.18 12.42
N ILE A 325 19.24 13.15 12.07
CA ILE A 325 20.65 13.03 12.46
C ILE A 325 21.52 13.20 11.22
N PHE A 326 22.36 14.24 11.20
CA PHE A 326 23.25 14.58 10.09
C PHE A 326 24.56 13.80 10.12
N ASN A 327 25.13 13.53 8.94
CA ASN A 327 26.51 13.06 8.81
C ASN A 327 27.46 14.17 9.29
N LYS A 328 28.55 13.80 9.96
CA LYS A 328 29.50 14.77 10.55
C LYS A 328 30.05 15.79 9.54
N GLU A 329 30.27 15.36 8.29
CA GLU A 329 30.76 16.19 7.18
C GLU A 329 29.73 17.20 6.66
N ALA A 330 28.44 16.98 6.93
CA ALA A 330 27.33 17.81 6.47
C ALA A 330 26.58 18.51 7.62
N ALA A 331 27.11 18.42 8.84
CA ALA A 331 26.56 19.05 10.03
C ALA A 331 26.80 20.57 9.99
N GLU A 332 25.78 21.34 10.37
CA GLU A 332 25.93 22.80 10.54
C GLU A 332 26.70 23.10 11.85
N PRO A 333 27.39 24.26 11.99
CA PRO A 333 28.27 24.53 13.13
C PRO A 333 27.62 24.47 14.52
N TRP A 334 26.29 24.58 14.61
CA TRP A 334 25.52 24.47 15.86
C TRP A 334 25.13 23.02 16.22
N MET A 335 25.25 22.07 15.28
CA MET A 335 24.94 20.65 15.49
C MET A 335 26.11 19.96 16.21
N THR A 336 26.35 20.31 17.46
CA THR A 336 27.48 19.81 18.26
C THR A 336 27.20 18.47 18.95
N GLU A 337 25.93 18.14 19.16
CA GLU A 337 25.46 16.96 19.88
C GLU A 337 24.29 16.27 19.17
N LEU A 338 23.80 15.17 19.73
CA LEU A 338 22.72 14.37 19.14
C LEU A 338 21.35 15.08 19.20
N ASP A 339 21.08 15.82 20.28
CA ASP A 339 19.85 16.58 20.53
C ASP A 339 20.14 18.10 20.53
N ALA A 340 20.84 18.59 19.51
CA ALA A 340 21.34 19.97 19.46
C ALA A 340 20.20 21.02 19.42
N PRO A 341 20.37 22.19 20.08
CA PRO A 341 19.36 23.24 20.13
C PRO A 341 19.14 23.88 18.75
N VAL A 342 17.97 23.63 18.15
CA VAL A 342 17.66 24.02 16.77
C VAL A 342 17.46 25.53 16.64
N PRO A 343 18.20 26.25 15.76
CA PRO A 343 18.05 27.68 15.57
C PRO A 343 16.65 28.11 15.11
N GLN A 344 16.22 29.30 15.53
CA GLN A 344 14.92 29.85 15.15
C GLN A 344 14.78 29.93 13.61
N GLY A 345 13.65 29.43 13.11
CA GLY A 345 13.36 29.40 11.66
C GLY A 345 14.00 28.24 10.88
N TRP A 346 14.96 27.50 11.45
CA TRP A 346 15.62 26.38 10.75
C TRP A 346 14.64 25.29 10.32
N LEU A 347 13.69 24.94 11.22
CA LEU A 347 12.60 24.00 10.95
C LEU A 347 11.64 24.54 9.89
N ALA A 348 11.32 25.84 9.93
CA ALA A 348 10.43 26.48 8.96
C ALA A 348 10.98 26.39 7.53
N ALA A 349 12.27 26.73 7.35
CA ALA A 349 12.96 26.66 6.06
C ALA A 349 12.95 25.24 5.44
N ARG A 350 12.82 24.19 6.26
CA ARG A 350 12.81 22.77 5.83
C ARG A 350 11.42 22.12 5.84
N GLY A 351 10.36 22.85 6.20
CA GLY A 351 8.96 22.37 6.17
C GLY A 351 8.40 21.83 7.49
N PHE A 352 9.15 21.94 8.58
CA PHE A 352 8.88 21.36 9.90
C PHE A 352 8.36 22.37 10.94
N ALA A 353 7.92 23.57 10.56
CA ALA A 353 7.47 24.59 11.53
C ALA A 353 6.08 24.37 12.13
N THR A 354 5.21 23.60 11.47
CA THR A 354 3.78 23.49 11.84
C THR A 354 3.39 22.06 12.20
N MET A 355 4.29 21.30 12.81
CA MET A 355 4.05 19.90 13.20
C MET A 355 2.78 19.80 14.08
N GLU A 356 1.94 18.79 13.80
CA GLU A 356 0.68 18.57 14.51
C GLU A 356 0.80 17.49 15.61
N HIS A 357 1.78 16.59 15.51
CA HIS A 357 1.91 15.41 16.36
C HIS A 357 3.34 15.13 16.85
N PHE A 358 4.36 15.39 16.03
CA PHE A 358 5.76 15.11 16.39
C PHE A 358 6.55 16.38 16.67
N ASP A 359 7.25 16.42 17.80
CA ASP A 359 8.39 17.34 17.94
C ASP A 359 9.51 16.94 16.95
N VAL A 360 10.36 17.88 16.54
CA VAL A 360 11.51 17.60 15.66
C VAL A 360 12.81 17.91 16.37
N LYS A 361 13.58 16.86 16.63
CA LYS A 361 14.95 16.94 17.13
C LYS A 361 15.94 16.87 15.97
N VAL A 362 17.06 17.58 16.10
CA VAL A 362 18.11 17.62 15.08
C VAL A 362 19.47 17.53 15.77
N GLY A 363 20.40 16.81 15.17
CA GLY A 363 21.78 16.80 15.67
C GLY A 363 22.71 16.05 14.74
N ILE A 364 23.89 15.72 15.27
CA ILE A 364 24.97 15.10 14.53
C ILE A 364 25.11 13.62 14.89
N ALA A 365 25.47 12.79 13.91
CA ALA A 365 25.90 11.43 14.18
C ALA A 365 27.18 11.49 15.02
N LEU A 366 27.10 10.99 16.26
CA LEU A 366 28.29 10.67 17.03
C LEU A 366 29.13 9.70 16.22
N ALA A 367 30.46 9.91 16.21
CA ALA A 367 31.36 8.99 15.52
C ALA A 367 31.12 7.59 16.09
N SER A 368 30.64 6.67 15.24
CA SER A 368 30.42 5.29 15.64
C SER A 368 31.74 4.77 16.20
N THR A 369 31.74 4.38 17.48
CA THR A 369 32.80 3.57 18.08
C THR A 369 32.78 2.24 17.35
N ALA A 370 33.62 2.16 16.31
CA ALA A 370 33.69 1.10 15.32
C ALA A 370 34.39 -0.15 15.89
#